data_AF-A0A836W707-F1
#
_entry.id   AF-A0A836W707-F1
#
_cell.length_a   1.000
_cell.length_b   1.000
_cell.length_c   1.000
_cell.angle_alpha   90.00
_cell.angle_beta   90.00
_cell.angle_gamma   90.00
#
_symmetry.space_group_name_H-M   'P 1'
#
loop_
_entity.id
_entity.type
_entity.pdbx_description
1 polymer ?
#
loop_
_entity_poly.entity_id
_entity_poly.type
_entity_poly.pdbx_seq_one_letter_code
_entity_poly.pdbx_strand_id
1 'polypeptide(L)'
;MHSSKVTTESNIHELAERIQREICRYAPGLATILNVHSWKRYGVDFARLLLVSPSKAYKLLIDVYGNDRGRLLAESVVAKPLATVARPKQSYRVVLRLVEEGKDEEIHRMLGIRVQAPNSRRGRKAAGALAHEGITLGEALSCAVLIEKLFASIYRKFTVCVTGMAGTVFTYIADESVIHSKILASIAVSLGIIVDENICPIEPGGFVDRLREIDRQLARGCLEKDEFSKVLCFLASKEEILGEEDYMRVLVRELRKVVDDKTFDMLEAVLASIAHDEKNHAVMVRRVYERLYSGKPASPYGT
;
A
#
# COMPACT_ATOMS: atom_id res chain seq x y z
N MET A 1 -26.29 25.60 11.23
CA MET A 1 -26.36 24.80 9.97
C MET A 1 -24.97 24.30 9.58
N HIS A 2 -24.42 23.29 10.25
CA HIS A 2 -23.12 22.68 9.93
C HIS A 2 -23.18 21.18 10.28
N SER A 3 -23.66 20.32 9.37
CA SER A 3 -23.60 18.85 9.56
C SER A 3 -23.93 18.07 8.28
N SER A 4 -23.29 18.38 7.15
CA SER A 4 -23.52 17.63 5.89
C SER A 4 -22.25 17.35 5.08
N LYS A 5 -21.16 18.07 5.38
CA LYS A 5 -19.85 17.86 4.73
C LYS A 5 -19.08 16.68 5.32
N VAL A 6 -19.03 16.60 6.66
CA VAL A 6 -18.28 15.58 7.41
C VAL A 6 -18.79 14.17 7.08
N THR A 7 -20.11 14.01 6.88
CA THR A 7 -20.72 12.72 6.55
C THR A 7 -20.46 12.26 5.11
N THR A 8 -20.28 13.18 4.16
CA THR A 8 -20.09 12.81 2.74
C THR A 8 -18.64 12.42 2.46
N GLU A 9 -17.66 13.14 3.02
CA GLU A 9 -16.23 12.79 2.88
C GLU A 9 -15.88 11.50 3.64
N SER A 10 -16.45 11.31 4.84
CA SER A 10 -16.31 10.07 5.63
C SER A 10 -16.82 8.85 4.86
N ASN A 11 -17.97 8.97 4.17
CA ASN A 11 -18.54 7.89 3.36
C ASN A 11 -17.70 7.54 2.12
N ILE A 12 -17.08 8.54 1.47
CA ILE A 12 -16.21 8.31 0.30
C ILE A 12 -14.92 7.61 0.72
N HIS A 13 -14.33 8.00 1.85
CA HIS A 13 -13.12 7.38 2.37
C HIS A 13 -13.37 5.91 2.76
N GLU A 14 -14.44 5.64 3.51
CA GLU A 14 -14.82 4.26 3.87
C GLU A 14 -15.12 3.41 2.63
N LEU A 15 -15.76 3.98 1.62
CA LEU A 15 -16.04 3.28 0.36
C LEU A 15 -14.75 3.00 -0.42
N ALA A 16 -13.79 3.92 -0.44
CA ALA A 16 -12.48 3.73 -1.06
C ALA A 16 -11.69 2.61 -0.38
N GLU A 17 -11.67 2.58 0.95
CA GLU A 17 -11.03 1.48 1.70
C GLU A 17 -11.68 0.12 1.45
N ARG A 18 -13.02 0.09 1.32
CA ARG A 18 -13.73 -1.15 0.98
C ARG A 18 -13.40 -1.63 -0.44
N ILE A 19 -13.31 -0.71 -1.40
CA ILE A 19 -12.88 -1.04 -2.77
C ILE A 19 -11.43 -1.52 -2.78
N GLN A 20 -10.53 -0.82 -2.09
CA GLN A 20 -9.11 -1.20 -2.01
C GLN A 20 -8.95 -2.61 -1.42
N ARG A 21 -9.68 -2.93 -0.34
CA ARG A 21 -9.68 -4.29 0.23
C ARG A 21 -10.17 -5.35 -0.75
N GLU A 22 -11.21 -5.07 -1.52
CA GLU A 22 -11.69 -6.00 -2.54
C GLU A 22 -10.68 -6.17 -3.68
N ILE A 23 -10.01 -5.10 -4.13
CA ILE A 23 -8.93 -5.21 -5.13
C ILE A 23 -7.78 -6.05 -4.58
N CYS A 24 -7.31 -5.76 -3.36
CA CYS A 24 -6.22 -6.52 -2.74
C CYS A 24 -6.57 -7.99 -2.52
N ARG A 25 -7.86 -8.33 -2.35
CA ARG A 25 -8.32 -9.72 -2.23
C ARG A 25 -8.16 -10.50 -3.54
N TYR A 26 -8.41 -9.88 -4.69
CA TYR A 26 -8.39 -10.58 -5.99
C TYR A 26 -7.08 -10.39 -6.76
N ALA A 27 -6.38 -9.27 -6.54
CA ALA A 27 -5.18 -8.91 -7.29
C ALA A 27 -4.25 -7.98 -6.47
N PRO A 28 -3.65 -8.48 -5.36
CA PRO A 28 -2.84 -7.65 -4.47
C PRO A 28 -1.63 -7.00 -5.16
N GLY A 29 -0.95 -7.73 -6.05
CA GLY A 29 0.17 -7.17 -6.83
C GLY A 29 -0.25 -6.11 -7.86
N LEU A 30 -1.48 -6.19 -8.36
CA LEU A 30 -1.98 -5.27 -9.39
C LEU A 30 -2.42 -3.93 -8.78
N ALA A 31 -2.89 -3.93 -7.53
CA ALA A 31 -3.29 -2.71 -6.82
C ALA A 31 -2.17 -1.66 -6.78
N THR A 32 -0.92 -2.08 -6.50
CA THR A 32 0.24 -1.19 -6.43
C THR A 32 0.52 -0.52 -7.77
N ILE A 33 0.64 -1.31 -8.84
CA ILE A 33 0.91 -0.80 -10.18
C ILE A 33 -0.19 0.17 -10.63
N LEU A 34 -1.45 -0.16 -10.33
CA LEU A 34 -2.58 0.71 -10.66
C LEU A 34 -2.59 2.01 -9.86
N ASN A 35 -2.19 1.99 -8.60
CA ASN A 35 -2.05 3.19 -7.79
C ASN A 35 -0.97 4.13 -8.38
N VAL A 36 0.16 3.58 -8.84
CA VAL A 36 1.21 4.37 -9.53
C VAL A 36 0.68 5.04 -10.79
N HIS A 37 0.09 4.27 -11.70
CA HIS A 37 -0.40 4.81 -12.97
C HIS A 37 -1.57 5.77 -12.77
N SER A 38 -2.45 5.50 -11.79
CA SER A 38 -3.57 6.36 -11.44
C SER A 38 -3.07 7.69 -10.89
N TRP A 39 -2.08 7.66 -9.99
CA TRP A 39 -1.49 8.86 -9.41
C TRP A 39 -0.76 9.70 -10.48
N LYS A 40 0.07 9.07 -11.31
CA LYS A 40 0.81 9.71 -12.41
C LYS A 40 -0.10 10.47 -13.38
N ARG A 41 -1.27 9.91 -13.70
CA ARG A 41 -2.16 10.47 -14.72
C ARG A 41 -3.29 11.33 -14.18
N TYR A 42 -3.77 11.04 -12.97
CA TYR A 42 -4.98 11.66 -12.41
C TYR A 42 -4.79 12.26 -11.01
N GLY A 43 -3.63 12.09 -10.37
CA GLY A 43 -3.33 12.64 -9.05
C GLY A 43 -4.23 12.08 -7.94
N VAL A 44 -4.75 10.87 -8.12
CA VAL A 44 -5.56 10.10 -7.14
C VAL A 44 -5.17 8.62 -7.18
N ASP A 45 -5.24 7.92 -6.03
CA ASP A 45 -5.05 6.47 -6.00
C ASP A 45 -6.15 5.75 -6.82
N PHE A 46 -5.93 4.49 -7.18
CA PHE A 46 -6.82 3.78 -8.10
C PHE A 46 -8.21 3.55 -7.51
N ALA A 47 -8.33 3.28 -6.20
CA ALA A 47 -9.62 3.14 -5.54
C ALA A 47 -10.41 4.46 -5.57
N ARG A 48 -9.76 5.60 -5.36
CA ARG A 48 -10.38 6.92 -5.51
C ARG A 48 -10.68 7.25 -6.96
N LEU A 49 -9.82 6.86 -7.91
CA LEU A 49 -10.12 7.01 -9.34
C LEU A 49 -11.39 6.24 -9.71
N LEU A 50 -11.58 5.04 -9.19
CA LEU A 50 -12.80 4.25 -9.37
C LEU A 50 -14.04 4.95 -8.81
N LEU A 51 -13.91 5.73 -7.75
CA LEU A 51 -15.02 6.49 -7.18
C LEU A 51 -15.31 7.82 -7.88
N VAL A 52 -14.33 8.36 -8.59
CA VAL A 52 -14.44 9.63 -9.32
C VAL A 52 -14.83 9.41 -10.78
N SER A 53 -14.27 8.39 -11.41
CA SER A 53 -14.49 8.05 -12.82
C SER A 53 -14.05 6.60 -13.10
N PRO A 54 -14.94 5.62 -12.88
CA PRO A 54 -14.73 4.22 -13.24
C PRO A 54 -14.23 4.01 -14.67
N SER A 55 -14.76 4.76 -15.64
CA SER A 55 -14.35 4.68 -17.05
C SER A 55 -12.90 5.12 -17.29
N LYS A 56 -12.38 6.08 -16.51
CA LYS A 56 -10.96 6.46 -16.56
C LYS A 56 -10.07 5.38 -15.94
N ALA A 57 -10.50 4.75 -14.85
CA ALA A 57 -9.79 3.60 -14.28
C ALA A 57 -9.71 2.43 -15.27
N TYR A 58 -10.78 2.19 -16.04
CA TYR A 58 -10.77 1.21 -17.13
C TYR A 58 -9.83 1.59 -18.28
N LYS A 59 -9.90 2.82 -18.77
CA LYS A 59 -8.98 3.29 -19.82
C LYS A 59 -7.53 3.22 -19.38
N LEU A 60 -7.24 3.49 -18.09
CA LEU A 60 -5.91 3.30 -17.53
C LEU A 60 -5.43 1.84 -17.68
N LEU A 61 -6.29 0.85 -17.45
CA LEU A 61 -5.95 -0.55 -17.64
C LEU A 61 -5.66 -0.89 -19.09
N ILE A 62 -6.47 -0.38 -20.02
CA ILE A 62 -6.26 -0.55 -21.46
C ILE A 62 -4.93 0.07 -21.89
N ASP A 63 -4.63 1.27 -21.39
CA ASP A 63 -3.42 2.01 -21.77
C ASP A 63 -2.15 1.38 -21.19
N VAL A 64 -2.23 0.76 -20.01
CA VAL A 64 -1.07 0.11 -19.36
C VAL A 64 -0.86 -1.32 -19.88
N TYR A 65 -1.92 -2.07 -20.14
CA TYR A 65 -1.83 -3.52 -20.41
C TYR A 65 -2.26 -3.94 -21.83
N GLY A 66 -2.71 -3.00 -22.67
CA GLY A 66 -3.29 -3.28 -23.97
C GLY A 66 -4.75 -3.74 -23.87
N ASN A 67 -5.44 -3.77 -25.02
CA ASN A 67 -6.90 -3.92 -25.08
C ASN A 67 -7.41 -5.24 -24.46
N ASP A 68 -6.89 -6.38 -24.90
CA ASP A 68 -7.39 -7.70 -24.47
C ASP A 68 -7.08 -7.99 -23.01
N ARG A 69 -5.84 -7.71 -22.59
CA ARG A 69 -5.39 -7.96 -21.21
C ARG A 69 -5.98 -6.94 -20.23
N GLY A 70 -6.05 -5.67 -20.61
CA GLY A 70 -6.67 -4.62 -19.80
C GLY A 70 -8.16 -4.90 -19.54
N ARG A 71 -8.89 -5.41 -20.53
CA ARG A 71 -10.29 -5.82 -20.37
C ARG A 71 -10.46 -6.99 -19.37
N LEU A 72 -9.60 -8.00 -19.45
CA LEU A 72 -9.60 -9.12 -18.50
C LEU A 72 -9.30 -8.64 -17.08
N LEU A 73 -8.31 -7.75 -16.92
CA LEU A 73 -7.95 -7.19 -15.61
C LEU A 73 -9.07 -6.33 -15.03
N ALA A 74 -9.80 -5.58 -15.87
CA ALA A 74 -10.92 -4.75 -15.45
C ALA A 74 -12.03 -5.56 -14.76
N GLU A 75 -12.23 -6.82 -15.13
CA GLU A 75 -13.17 -7.68 -14.41
C GLU A 75 -12.81 -7.76 -12.92
N SER A 76 -11.53 -8.00 -12.62
CA SER A 76 -11.04 -8.30 -11.27
C SER A 76 -10.81 -7.06 -10.42
N VAL A 77 -10.34 -5.95 -11.00
CA VAL A 77 -9.94 -4.76 -10.23
C VAL A 77 -10.88 -3.57 -10.38
N VAL A 78 -11.85 -3.64 -11.30
CA VAL A 78 -12.87 -2.60 -11.48
C VAL A 78 -14.26 -3.17 -11.22
N ALA A 79 -14.69 -4.12 -12.04
CA ALA A 79 -16.09 -4.56 -12.06
C ALA A 79 -16.50 -5.33 -10.80
N LYS A 80 -15.71 -6.32 -10.35
CA LYS A 80 -16.00 -7.09 -9.14
C LYS A 80 -15.98 -6.22 -7.87
N PRO A 81 -14.95 -5.39 -7.60
CA PRO A 81 -14.95 -4.50 -6.44
C PRO A 81 -16.16 -3.57 -6.41
N LEU A 82 -16.47 -2.91 -7.53
CA LEU A 82 -17.62 -1.99 -7.64
C LEU A 82 -18.97 -2.71 -7.47
N ALA A 83 -19.12 -3.90 -8.06
CA ALA A 83 -20.33 -4.72 -7.90
C ALA A 83 -20.56 -5.17 -6.45
N THR A 84 -19.48 -5.47 -5.71
CA THR A 84 -19.54 -5.87 -4.31
C THR A 84 -20.03 -4.73 -3.41
N VAL A 85 -19.65 -3.48 -3.71
CA VAL A 85 -20.00 -2.32 -2.86
C VAL A 85 -21.28 -1.60 -3.30
N ALA A 86 -21.80 -1.89 -4.50
CA ALA A 86 -23.03 -1.31 -5.06
C ALA A 86 -24.30 -1.64 -4.25
N ARG A 87 -25.26 -0.70 -4.25
CA ARG A 87 -26.57 -0.80 -3.62
C ARG A 87 -27.67 -0.26 -4.57
N PRO A 88 -28.58 -1.12 -5.07
CA PRO A 88 -28.66 -2.56 -4.86
C PRO A 88 -27.48 -3.31 -5.50
N LYS A 89 -27.18 -4.50 -4.98
CA LYS A 89 -26.06 -5.34 -5.48
C LYS A 89 -26.23 -5.61 -6.98
N GLN A 90 -25.15 -5.43 -7.73
CA GLN A 90 -25.15 -5.58 -9.19
C GLN A 90 -24.34 -6.79 -9.64
N SER A 91 -24.62 -7.27 -10.84
CA SER A 91 -23.74 -8.23 -11.52
C SER A 91 -22.49 -7.51 -12.03
N TYR A 92 -21.31 -8.10 -11.82
CA TYR A 92 -20.05 -7.55 -12.34
C TYR A 92 -20.08 -7.36 -13.86
N ARG A 93 -20.83 -8.18 -14.62
CA ARG A 93 -20.98 -8.04 -16.08
C ARG A 93 -21.73 -6.77 -16.46
N VAL A 94 -22.69 -6.35 -15.64
CA VAL A 94 -23.43 -5.09 -15.85
C VAL A 94 -22.50 -3.92 -15.57
N VAL A 95 -21.77 -3.96 -14.45
CA VAL A 95 -20.80 -2.92 -14.10
C VAL A 95 -19.70 -2.79 -15.16
N LEU A 96 -19.13 -3.91 -15.63
CA LEU A 96 -18.09 -3.89 -16.65
C LEU A 96 -18.57 -3.22 -17.95
N ARG A 97 -19.80 -3.54 -18.39
CA ARG A 97 -20.41 -2.90 -19.57
C ARG A 97 -20.57 -1.39 -19.39
N LEU A 98 -21.09 -0.96 -18.25
CA LEU A 98 -21.27 0.47 -17.95
C LEU A 98 -19.94 1.22 -17.95
N VAL A 99 -18.89 0.61 -17.42
CA VAL A 99 -17.54 1.16 -17.42
C VAL A 99 -16.98 1.26 -18.84
N GLU A 100 -17.13 0.21 -19.66
CA GLU A 100 -16.74 0.18 -21.09
C GLU A 100 -17.44 1.29 -21.90
N GLU A 101 -18.73 1.51 -21.63
CA GLU A 101 -19.57 2.51 -22.29
C GLU A 101 -19.39 3.94 -21.73
N GLY A 102 -18.58 4.12 -20.68
CA GLY A 102 -18.33 5.43 -20.07
C GLY A 102 -19.49 5.98 -19.22
N LYS A 103 -20.37 5.11 -18.71
CA LYS A 103 -21.57 5.46 -17.95
C LYS A 103 -21.30 5.70 -16.45
N ASP A 104 -20.33 6.56 -16.15
CA ASP A 104 -19.87 6.82 -14.78
C ASP A 104 -21.02 7.29 -13.84
N GLU A 105 -21.97 8.08 -14.34
CA GLU A 105 -23.11 8.55 -13.54
C GLU A 105 -24.04 7.42 -13.08
N GLU A 106 -24.23 6.39 -13.90
CA GLU A 106 -25.02 5.21 -13.54
C GLU A 106 -24.33 4.42 -12.43
N ILE A 107 -23.02 4.28 -12.52
CA ILE A 107 -22.20 3.62 -11.50
C ILE A 107 -22.22 4.43 -10.20
N HIS A 108 -22.05 5.75 -10.25
CA HIS A 108 -22.15 6.59 -9.05
C HIS A 108 -23.51 6.48 -8.35
N ARG A 109 -24.62 6.39 -9.12
CA ARG A 109 -25.95 6.12 -8.55
C ARG A 109 -26.01 4.77 -7.84
N MET A 110 -25.44 3.72 -8.43
CA MET A 110 -25.33 2.39 -7.80
C MET A 110 -24.48 2.42 -6.53
N LEU A 111 -23.49 3.31 -6.44
CA LEU A 111 -22.63 3.46 -5.26
C LEU A 111 -23.21 4.41 -4.20
N GLY A 112 -24.34 5.07 -4.47
CA GLY A 112 -24.92 6.08 -3.58
C GLY A 112 -24.12 7.39 -3.52
N ILE A 113 -23.28 7.66 -4.53
CA ILE A 113 -22.46 8.87 -4.62
C ILE A 113 -23.28 9.96 -5.31
N ARG A 114 -23.57 11.05 -4.60
CA ARG A 114 -24.26 12.21 -5.19
C ARG A 114 -23.28 13.02 -6.02
N VAL A 115 -23.42 12.96 -7.35
CA VAL A 115 -22.63 13.75 -8.29
C VAL A 115 -23.00 15.23 -8.14
N GLN A 116 -22.11 16.05 -7.58
CA GLN A 116 -22.20 17.50 -7.76
C GLN A 116 -21.65 17.84 -9.15
N ALA A 117 -22.45 18.54 -9.95
CA ALA A 117 -22.10 18.97 -11.30
C ALA A 117 -20.69 19.60 -11.34
N PRO A 118 -19.90 19.32 -12.39
CA PRO A 118 -18.50 19.72 -12.48
C PRO A 118 -18.38 21.21 -12.86
N ASN A 119 -18.80 22.11 -11.98
CA ASN A 119 -18.61 23.56 -12.15
C ASN A 119 -18.41 24.30 -10.83
N SER A 120 -17.82 23.64 -9.83
CA SER A 120 -17.24 24.37 -8.70
C SER A 120 -15.72 24.31 -8.79
N ARG A 121 -15.10 25.50 -8.93
CA ARG A 121 -13.66 25.78 -8.72
C ARG A 121 -13.09 25.23 -7.39
N ARG A 122 -13.91 24.57 -6.57
CA ARG A 122 -13.57 23.99 -5.27
C ARG A 122 -13.07 22.54 -5.35
N GLY A 123 -13.25 21.84 -6.47
CA GLY A 123 -12.69 20.48 -6.68
C GLY A 123 -11.16 20.42 -6.77
N ARG A 124 -10.49 21.57 -6.96
CA ARG A 124 -9.01 21.67 -6.93
C ARG A 124 -8.41 21.84 -5.53
N LYS A 125 -9.22 22.07 -4.48
CA LYS A 125 -8.70 22.33 -3.12
C LYS A 125 -8.80 21.14 -2.15
N ALA A 126 -9.51 20.07 -2.49
CA ALA A 126 -9.59 18.87 -1.65
C ALA A 126 -8.51 17.81 -1.98
N ALA A 127 -7.74 18.01 -3.05
CA ALA A 127 -6.55 17.21 -3.39
C ALA A 127 -5.25 17.77 -2.78
N GLY A 128 -5.34 18.81 -1.95
CA GLY A 128 -4.20 19.57 -1.43
C GLY A 128 -4.10 19.64 0.09
N ALA A 129 -4.64 18.66 0.82
CA ALA A 129 -4.64 18.66 2.28
C ALA A 129 -4.08 17.35 2.88
N LEU A 130 -2.93 16.92 2.39
CA LEU A 130 -1.86 16.34 3.23
C LEU A 130 -0.58 17.00 2.75
N ALA A 131 -0.40 18.26 3.17
CA ALA A 131 0.86 18.97 3.04
C ALA A 131 1.88 18.25 3.92
N HIS A 132 2.63 17.31 3.36
CA HIS A 132 4.02 17.07 3.77
C HIS A 132 4.90 18.14 3.11
N GLU A 133 4.62 19.41 3.40
CA GLU A 133 5.55 20.50 3.19
C GLU A 133 6.53 20.44 4.36
N GLY A 134 7.73 19.88 4.13
CA GLY A 134 8.81 19.93 5.12
C GLY A 134 9.81 18.78 5.08
N ILE A 135 9.45 17.61 4.55
CA ILE A 135 10.38 16.45 4.49
C ILE A 135 11.22 16.55 3.21
N THR A 136 12.53 16.64 3.38
CA THR A 136 13.51 16.60 2.29
C THR A 136 13.66 15.18 1.74
N LEU A 137 14.11 15.06 0.48
CA LEU A 137 14.43 13.76 -0.11
C LEU A 137 15.47 13.00 0.72
N GLY A 138 16.45 13.70 1.29
CA GLY A 138 17.48 13.09 2.14
C GLY A 138 16.93 12.51 3.43
N GLU A 139 15.99 13.21 4.07
CA GLU A 139 15.29 12.71 5.25
C GLU A 139 14.39 11.51 4.94
N ALA A 140 13.67 11.55 3.80
CA ALA A 140 12.83 10.44 3.37
C ALA A 140 13.66 9.17 3.07
N LEU A 141 14.78 9.32 2.35
CA LEU A 141 15.69 8.20 2.07
C LEU A 141 16.35 7.68 3.35
N SER A 142 16.72 8.57 4.27
CA SER A 142 17.30 8.18 5.55
C SER A 142 16.31 7.38 6.41
N CYS A 143 15.05 7.82 6.45
CA CYS A 143 14.00 7.09 7.16
C CYS A 143 13.75 5.72 6.52
N ALA A 144 13.62 5.65 5.20
CA ALA A 144 13.41 4.40 4.46
C ALA A 144 14.53 3.37 4.75
N VAL A 145 15.80 3.80 4.67
CA VAL A 145 16.94 2.93 4.99
C VAL A 145 16.89 2.44 6.44
N LEU A 146 16.59 3.33 7.39
CA LEU A 146 16.50 2.98 8.81
C LEU A 146 15.39 1.96 9.09
N ILE A 147 14.22 2.14 8.49
CA ILE A 147 13.07 1.24 8.64
C ILE A 147 13.41 -0.16 8.15
N GLU A 148 13.96 -0.29 6.94
CA GLU A 148 14.37 -1.59 6.39
C GLU A 148 15.41 -2.29 7.27
N LYS A 149 16.38 -1.53 7.81
CA LYS A 149 17.37 -2.09 8.75
C LYS A 149 16.73 -2.58 10.04
N LEU A 150 15.74 -1.86 10.56
CA LEU A 150 15.01 -2.26 11.76
C LEU A 150 14.17 -3.52 11.50
N PHE A 151 13.45 -3.60 10.37
CA PHE A 151 12.72 -4.81 9.99
C PHE A 151 13.65 -6.01 9.84
N ALA A 152 14.75 -5.86 9.10
CA ALA A 152 15.77 -6.90 8.94
C ALA A 152 16.25 -7.42 10.30
N SER A 153 16.58 -6.50 11.22
CA SER A 153 17.04 -6.83 12.57
C SER A 153 15.97 -7.55 13.40
N ILE A 154 14.74 -7.04 13.41
CA ILE A 154 13.62 -7.60 14.18
C ILE A 154 13.28 -9.02 13.69
N TYR A 155 13.10 -9.20 12.37
CA TYR A 155 12.78 -10.52 11.83
C TYR A 155 13.91 -11.51 12.03
N ARG A 156 15.18 -11.09 11.91
CA ARG A 156 16.32 -11.94 12.21
C ARG A 156 16.31 -12.38 13.68
N LYS A 157 15.96 -11.51 14.62
CA LYS A 157 15.79 -11.89 16.04
C LYS A 157 14.61 -12.85 16.25
N PHE A 158 13.52 -12.73 15.48
CA PHE A 158 12.42 -13.70 15.54
C PHE A 158 12.84 -15.11 15.13
N THR A 159 13.80 -15.27 14.20
CA THR A 159 14.29 -16.59 13.79
C THR A 159 14.93 -17.38 14.94
N VAL A 160 15.44 -16.69 15.96
CA VAL A 160 16.00 -17.29 17.17
C VAL A 160 14.89 -17.86 18.07
N CYS A 161 13.73 -17.22 18.06
CA CYS A 161 12.60 -17.54 18.94
C CYS A 161 11.55 -18.46 18.30
N VAL A 162 11.50 -18.52 16.97
CA VAL A 162 10.49 -19.27 16.23
C VAL A 162 11.15 -20.19 15.21
N THR A 163 10.94 -21.49 15.38
CA THR A 163 11.52 -22.54 14.53
C THR A 163 10.56 -23.03 13.45
N GLY A 164 11.07 -23.83 12.51
CA GLY A 164 10.29 -24.43 11.42
C GLY A 164 9.89 -23.42 10.35
N MET A 165 8.79 -23.69 9.62
CA MET A 165 8.38 -22.87 8.48
C MET A 165 8.15 -21.39 8.82
N ALA A 166 7.67 -21.09 10.03
CA ALA A 166 7.51 -19.70 10.47
C ALA A 166 8.86 -18.99 10.63
N GLY A 167 9.87 -19.67 11.17
CA GLY A 167 11.25 -19.16 11.23
C GLY A 167 11.87 -18.96 9.86
N THR A 168 11.59 -19.86 8.91
CA THR A 168 12.02 -19.70 7.50
C THR A 168 11.42 -18.45 6.86
N VAL A 169 10.12 -18.19 7.10
CA VAL A 169 9.46 -16.97 6.61
C VAL A 169 10.12 -15.72 7.19
N PHE A 170 10.40 -15.68 8.50
CA PHE A 170 11.11 -14.54 9.09
C PHE A 170 12.52 -14.38 8.54
N THR A 171 13.22 -15.49 8.25
CA THR A 171 14.55 -15.43 7.63
C THR A 171 14.49 -14.79 6.25
N TYR A 172 13.52 -15.22 5.43
CA TYR A 172 13.29 -14.70 4.09
C TYR A 172 13.04 -13.19 4.11
N ILE A 173 12.08 -12.73 4.92
CA ILE A 173 11.75 -11.30 5.04
C ILE A 173 12.97 -10.52 5.54
N ALA A 174 13.69 -11.04 6.54
CA ALA A 174 14.88 -10.38 7.05
C ALA A 174 15.96 -10.16 5.98
N ASP A 175 16.16 -11.14 5.09
CA ASP A 175 17.13 -11.04 4.01
C ASP A 175 16.69 -10.07 2.90
N GLU A 176 15.39 -10.03 2.56
CA GLU A 176 14.85 -9.05 1.61
C GLU A 176 14.96 -7.63 2.15
N SER A 177 14.60 -7.37 3.42
CA SER A 177 14.77 -6.04 4.03
C SER A 177 16.24 -5.60 4.07
N VAL A 178 17.21 -6.51 4.23
CA VAL A 178 18.64 -6.17 4.06
C VAL A 178 18.93 -5.69 2.64
N ILE A 179 18.39 -6.36 1.63
CA ILE A 179 18.58 -5.97 0.22
C ILE A 179 17.92 -4.61 -0.04
N HIS A 180 16.70 -4.39 0.43
CA HIS A 180 15.98 -3.13 0.28
C HIS A 180 16.75 -1.96 0.89
N SER A 181 17.26 -2.11 2.13
CA SER A 181 18.08 -1.07 2.77
C SER A 181 19.32 -0.71 1.95
N LYS A 182 19.97 -1.69 1.32
CA LYS A 182 21.16 -1.48 0.49
C LYS A 182 20.81 -0.76 -0.82
N ILE A 183 19.69 -1.13 -1.45
CA ILE A 183 19.20 -0.47 -2.66
C ILE A 183 18.90 1.00 -2.35
N LEU A 184 18.12 1.27 -1.31
CA LEU A 184 17.76 2.62 -0.90
C LEU A 184 19.00 3.47 -0.55
N ALA A 185 19.97 2.89 0.16
CA ALA A 185 21.24 3.56 0.45
C ALA A 185 22.05 3.84 -0.84
N SER A 186 22.05 2.91 -1.80
CA SER A 186 22.72 3.10 -3.10
C SER A 186 22.06 4.21 -3.92
N ILE A 187 20.74 4.35 -3.85
CA ILE A 187 20.00 5.46 -4.48
C ILE A 187 20.47 6.78 -3.84
N ALA A 188 20.51 6.86 -2.51
CA ALA A 188 20.97 8.06 -1.81
C ALA A 188 22.41 8.45 -2.19
N VAL A 189 23.34 7.49 -2.21
CA VAL A 189 24.73 7.72 -2.63
C VAL A 189 24.82 8.23 -4.06
N SER A 190 24.04 7.66 -4.97
CA SER A 190 24.02 8.07 -6.39
C SER A 190 23.53 9.51 -6.58
N LEU A 191 22.75 10.03 -5.62
CA LEU A 191 22.23 11.40 -5.61
C LEU A 191 23.09 12.36 -4.79
N GLY A 192 24.23 11.90 -4.25
CA GLY A 192 25.09 12.69 -3.37
C GLY A 192 24.46 12.98 -1.99
N ILE A 193 23.46 12.19 -1.59
CA ILE A 193 22.76 12.32 -0.32
C ILE A 193 23.46 11.45 0.73
N ILE A 194 23.81 12.05 1.86
CA ILE A 194 24.31 11.33 3.03
C ILE A 194 23.10 10.82 3.81
N VAL A 195 23.01 9.49 3.95
CA VAL A 195 22.01 8.85 4.80
C VAL A 195 22.41 9.00 6.26
N ASP A 196 21.53 9.59 7.08
CA ASP A 196 21.69 9.66 8.53
C ASP A 196 20.61 8.82 9.22
N GLU A 197 21.02 7.68 9.78
CA GLU A 197 20.14 6.72 10.47
C GLU A 197 19.57 7.25 11.80
N ASN A 198 19.96 8.46 12.21
CA ASN A 198 19.35 9.18 13.33
C ASN A 198 18.21 10.10 12.88
N ILE A 199 18.08 10.33 11.57
CA ILE A 199 17.10 11.24 10.98
C ILE A 199 16.00 10.42 10.32
N CYS A 200 14.86 10.36 10.99
CA CYS A 200 13.57 10.10 10.36
C CYS A 200 12.60 11.17 10.86
N PRO A 201 12.18 12.14 10.02
CA PRO A 201 11.29 13.21 10.45
C PRO A 201 9.92 12.62 10.77
N ILE A 202 9.70 12.47 12.08
CA ILE A 202 8.44 12.28 12.81
C ILE A 202 7.27 11.84 11.92
N GLU A 203 7.14 10.53 11.76
CA GLU A 203 5.89 9.91 11.37
C GLU A 203 4.81 10.20 12.44
N PRO A 204 3.56 10.49 12.06
CA PRO A 204 2.44 10.48 12.98
C PRO A 204 2.36 9.14 13.72
N GLY A 205 2.58 9.14 15.05
CA GLY A 205 2.34 7.96 15.90
C GLY A 205 3.56 7.18 16.40
N GLY A 206 4.80 7.67 16.22
CA GLY A 206 5.99 7.11 16.90
C GLY A 206 6.40 5.72 16.42
N PHE A 207 6.19 5.43 15.13
CA PHE A 207 6.42 4.11 14.53
C PHE A 207 7.89 3.65 14.63
N VAL A 208 8.84 4.48 14.20
CA VAL A 208 10.28 4.15 14.26
C VAL A 208 10.74 3.93 15.71
N ASP A 209 10.23 4.73 16.65
CA ASP A 209 10.52 4.53 18.08
C ASP A 209 9.95 3.21 18.58
N ARG A 210 8.76 2.81 18.10
CA ARG A 210 8.17 1.52 18.41
C ARG A 210 8.99 0.37 17.83
N LEU A 211 9.48 0.47 16.60
CA LEU A 211 10.38 -0.53 16.01
C LEU A 211 11.68 -0.64 16.81
N ARG A 212 12.31 0.49 17.14
CA ARG A 212 13.51 0.53 17.99
C ARG A 212 13.28 -0.13 19.34
N GLU A 213 12.11 0.10 19.95
CA GLU A 213 11.77 -0.54 21.22
C GLU A 213 11.59 -2.05 21.08
N ILE A 214 10.86 -2.51 20.05
CA ILE A 214 10.71 -3.95 19.75
C ILE A 214 12.09 -4.60 19.55
N ASP A 215 12.96 -3.93 18.78
CA ASP A 215 14.32 -4.41 18.52
C ASP A 215 15.15 -4.58 19.80
N ARG A 216 15.07 -3.59 20.71
CA ARG A 216 15.71 -3.65 22.03
C ARG A 216 15.14 -4.73 22.92
N GLN A 217 13.82 -4.91 22.94
CA GLN A 217 13.16 -5.96 23.73
C GLN A 217 13.65 -7.34 23.26
N LEU A 218 13.66 -7.57 21.94
CA LEU A 218 14.13 -8.82 21.35
C LEU A 218 15.63 -9.06 21.55
N ALA A 219 16.43 -8.01 21.71
CA ALA A 219 17.85 -8.15 22.06
C ALA A 219 18.05 -8.72 23.48
N ARG A 220 17.03 -8.62 24.36
CA ARG A 220 17.07 -9.16 25.72
C ARG A 220 16.53 -10.59 25.82
N GLY A 221 15.89 -11.09 24.78
CA GLY A 221 15.32 -12.44 24.73
C GLY A 221 14.01 -12.51 23.95
N CYS A 222 13.43 -13.70 23.89
CA CYS A 222 12.17 -13.92 23.21
C CYS A 222 11.00 -13.28 23.95
N LEU A 223 10.11 -12.63 23.20
CA LEU A 223 8.90 -12.02 23.74
C LEU A 223 7.93 -13.09 24.24
N GLU A 224 7.17 -12.75 25.29
CA GLU A 224 6.08 -13.61 25.73
C GLU A 224 5.00 -13.72 24.64
N LYS A 225 4.25 -14.83 24.67
CA LYS A 225 3.29 -15.19 23.61
C LYS A 225 2.32 -14.06 23.25
N ASP A 226 1.77 -13.36 24.24
CA ASP A 226 0.82 -12.27 24.02
C ASP A 226 1.49 -11.03 23.42
N GLU A 227 2.68 -10.67 23.90
CA GLU A 227 3.46 -9.55 23.36
C GLU A 227 3.92 -9.85 21.92
N PHE A 228 4.40 -11.06 21.66
CA PHE A 228 4.78 -11.51 20.33
C PHE A 228 3.61 -11.41 19.34
N SER A 229 2.41 -11.82 19.75
CA SER A 229 1.19 -11.71 18.93
C SER A 229 0.87 -10.27 18.53
N LYS A 230 1.01 -9.33 19.48
CA LYS A 230 0.75 -7.89 19.26
C LYS A 230 1.78 -7.30 18.33
N VAL A 231 3.05 -7.70 18.49
CA VAL A 231 4.14 -7.28 17.63
C VAL A 231 3.93 -7.79 16.20
N LEU A 232 3.54 -9.05 15.99
CA LEU A 232 3.26 -9.56 14.64
C LEU A 232 2.12 -8.81 13.95
N CYS A 233 1.02 -8.53 14.66
CA CYS A 233 -0.07 -7.72 14.13
C CYS A 233 0.38 -6.31 13.77
N PHE A 234 1.20 -5.69 14.62
CA PHE A 234 1.78 -4.37 14.36
C PHE A 234 2.66 -4.39 13.11
N LEU A 235 3.62 -5.31 13.01
CA LEU A 235 4.52 -5.41 11.87
C LEU A 235 3.74 -5.67 10.57
N ALA A 236 2.81 -6.63 10.56
CA ALA A 236 1.96 -6.92 9.39
C ALA A 236 1.09 -5.74 8.93
N SER A 237 0.73 -4.81 9.82
CA SER A 237 0.02 -3.59 9.45
C SER A 237 0.95 -2.53 8.85
N LYS A 238 2.23 -2.57 9.19
CA LYS A 238 3.21 -1.54 8.83
C LYS A 238 3.97 -1.87 7.55
N GLU A 239 4.29 -3.13 7.33
CA GLU A 239 4.71 -3.68 6.03
C GLU A 239 3.79 -3.23 4.88
N GLU A 240 2.47 -3.26 5.10
CA GLU A 240 1.49 -2.85 4.08
C GLU A 240 1.44 -1.33 3.86
N ILE A 241 1.66 -0.52 4.91
CA ILE A 241 1.49 0.94 4.87
C ILE A 241 2.75 1.64 4.36
N LEU A 242 3.94 1.20 4.79
CA LEU A 242 5.21 1.87 4.47
C LEU A 242 5.59 1.73 3.00
N GLY A 243 5.35 0.57 2.41
CA GLY A 243 5.56 0.34 0.98
C GLY A 243 4.70 1.24 0.09
N GLU A 244 3.47 1.56 0.50
CA GLU A 244 2.53 2.36 -0.30
C GLU A 244 2.62 3.86 -0.02
N GLU A 245 2.77 4.28 1.24
CA GLU A 245 2.81 5.69 1.61
C GLU A 245 4.21 6.32 1.57
N ASP A 246 5.26 5.65 2.04
CA ASP A 246 6.59 6.29 2.14
C ASP A 246 7.40 6.15 0.86
N TYR A 247 7.39 4.96 0.25
CA TYR A 247 8.15 4.73 -0.98
C TYR A 247 7.47 5.34 -2.20
N MET A 248 6.18 5.07 -2.40
CA MET A 248 5.51 5.50 -3.63
C MET A 248 4.92 6.91 -3.58
N ARG A 249 4.49 7.41 -2.41
CA ARG A 249 3.92 8.77 -2.31
C ARG A 249 4.98 9.85 -2.08
N VAL A 250 6.00 9.56 -1.26
CA VAL A 250 7.02 10.54 -0.86
C VAL A 250 8.28 10.39 -1.71
N LEU A 251 8.96 9.24 -1.69
CA LEU A 251 10.24 9.09 -2.40
C LEU A 251 10.11 9.27 -3.91
N VAL A 252 9.16 8.59 -4.57
CA VAL A 252 8.95 8.75 -6.02
C VAL A 252 8.65 10.20 -6.40
N ARG A 253 7.85 10.91 -5.60
CA ARG A 253 7.52 12.33 -5.85
C ARG A 253 8.74 13.23 -5.77
N GLU A 254 9.59 13.03 -4.76
CA GLU A 254 10.77 13.87 -4.54
C GLU A 254 11.91 13.51 -5.53
N LEU A 255 12.10 12.22 -5.85
CA LEU A 255 13.05 11.77 -6.86
C LEU A 255 12.75 12.37 -8.24
N ARG A 256 11.47 12.46 -8.61
CA ARG A 256 11.06 13.03 -9.90
C ARG A 256 11.48 14.50 -10.07
N LYS A 257 11.71 15.23 -8.98
CA LYS A 257 12.11 16.64 -9.04
C LYS A 257 13.61 16.82 -9.32
N VAL A 258 14.42 15.80 -9.05
CA VAL A 258 15.89 15.92 -9.00
C VAL A 258 16.63 14.93 -9.91
N VAL A 259 15.92 13.97 -10.50
CA VAL A 259 16.48 12.94 -11.39
C VAL A 259 15.96 13.13 -12.82
N ASP A 260 16.80 12.90 -13.83
CA ASP A 260 16.39 12.91 -15.23
C ASP A 260 15.41 11.76 -15.56
N ASP A 261 14.57 11.93 -16.59
CA ASP A 261 13.47 11.01 -16.88
C ASP A 261 13.91 9.54 -17.07
N LYS A 262 15.07 9.28 -17.69
CA LYS A 262 15.52 7.90 -17.96
C LYS A 262 16.00 7.21 -16.69
N THR A 263 16.78 7.91 -15.88
CA THR A 263 17.23 7.40 -14.58
C THR A 263 16.04 7.26 -13.62
N PHE A 264 15.08 8.19 -13.69
CA PHE A 264 13.86 8.15 -12.88
C PHE A 264 13.01 6.92 -13.19
N ASP A 265 12.78 6.57 -14.46
CA ASP A 265 11.97 5.38 -14.81
C ASP A 265 12.57 4.08 -14.23
N MET A 266 13.90 3.96 -14.21
CA MET A 266 14.59 2.83 -13.57
C MET A 266 14.40 2.83 -12.05
N LEU A 267 14.57 3.98 -11.40
CA LEU A 267 14.39 4.11 -9.95
C LEU A 267 12.93 3.88 -9.52
N GLU A 268 11.97 4.38 -10.30
CA GLU A 268 10.53 4.18 -10.09
C GLU A 268 10.19 2.69 -10.15
N ALA A 269 10.74 1.94 -11.12
CA ALA A 269 10.53 0.49 -11.22
C ALA A 269 11.13 -0.27 -10.01
N VAL A 270 12.32 0.12 -9.55
CA VAL A 270 12.96 -0.49 -8.37
C VAL A 270 12.15 -0.23 -7.11
N LEU A 271 11.71 1.01 -6.87
CA LEU A 271 10.89 1.36 -5.71
C LEU A 271 9.51 0.68 -5.74
N ALA A 272 8.92 0.52 -6.93
CA ALA A 272 7.68 -0.23 -7.10
C ALA A 272 7.86 -1.72 -6.79
N SER A 273 9.02 -2.30 -7.09
CA SER A 273 9.36 -3.68 -6.71
C SER A 273 9.47 -3.82 -5.19
N ILE A 274 10.22 -2.95 -4.53
CA ILE A 274 10.35 -2.96 -3.06
C ILE A 274 8.96 -2.83 -2.41
N ALA A 275 8.15 -1.87 -2.84
CA ALA A 275 6.79 -1.69 -2.36
C ALA A 275 5.88 -2.91 -2.60
N HIS A 276 6.16 -3.71 -3.63
CA HIS A 276 5.47 -4.98 -3.88
C HIS A 276 5.91 -6.06 -2.89
N ASP A 277 7.20 -6.17 -2.65
CA ASP A 277 7.78 -7.13 -1.71
C ASP A 277 7.29 -6.86 -0.29
N GLU A 278 7.22 -5.60 0.17
CA GLU A 278 6.65 -5.26 1.49
C GLU A 278 5.17 -5.68 1.65
N LYS A 279 4.37 -5.60 0.58
CA LYS A 279 3.00 -6.11 0.63
C LYS A 279 2.95 -7.63 0.76
N ASN A 280 3.88 -8.33 0.11
CA ASN A 280 4.01 -9.77 0.27
C ASN A 280 4.48 -10.14 1.68
N HIS A 281 5.43 -9.39 2.25
CA HIS A 281 5.85 -9.51 3.65
C HIS A 281 4.67 -9.38 4.60
N ALA A 282 3.83 -8.34 4.44
CA ALA A 282 2.63 -8.15 5.25
C ALA A 282 1.71 -9.39 5.25
N VAL A 283 1.50 -9.99 4.07
CA VAL A 283 0.71 -11.22 3.92
C VAL A 283 1.40 -12.39 4.62
N MET A 284 2.71 -12.56 4.43
CA MET A 284 3.48 -13.64 5.05
C MET A 284 3.43 -13.56 6.58
N VAL A 285 3.62 -12.36 7.16
CA VAL A 285 3.54 -12.14 8.61
C VAL A 285 2.14 -12.45 9.13
N ARG A 286 1.07 -12.07 8.41
CA ARG A 286 -0.31 -12.47 8.76
C ARG A 286 -0.48 -13.98 8.76
N ARG A 287 0.05 -14.69 7.77
CA ARG A 287 -0.01 -16.16 7.70
C ARG A 287 0.75 -16.82 8.84
N VAL A 288 1.90 -16.26 9.23
CA VAL A 288 2.65 -16.74 10.41
C VAL A 288 1.84 -16.51 11.68
N TYR A 289 1.26 -15.32 11.87
CA TYR A 289 0.36 -15.04 12.98
C TYR A 289 -0.80 -16.04 13.03
N GLU A 290 -1.49 -16.24 11.90
CA GLU A 290 -2.59 -17.20 11.81
C GLU A 290 -2.13 -18.61 12.20
N ARG A 291 -0.98 -19.06 11.72
CA ARG A 291 -0.46 -20.41 12.03
C ARG A 291 -0.11 -20.58 13.51
N LEU A 292 0.44 -19.55 14.15
CA LEU A 292 0.90 -19.62 15.54
C LEU A 292 -0.25 -19.43 16.55
N TYR A 293 -1.31 -18.72 16.17
CA TYR A 293 -2.34 -18.23 17.10
C TYR A 293 -3.78 -18.63 16.74
N SER A 294 -4.06 -19.05 15.51
CA SER A 294 -5.36 -19.64 15.18
C SER A 294 -5.34 -21.10 15.58
N GLY A 295 -5.97 -21.45 16.69
CA GLY A 295 -6.06 -22.81 17.22
C GLY A 295 -6.84 -23.80 16.34
N LYS A 296 -6.35 -24.11 15.14
CA LYS A 296 -6.60 -25.42 14.54
C LYS A 296 -5.39 -26.31 14.86
N PRO A 297 -5.57 -27.42 15.58
CA PRO A 297 -4.49 -28.38 15.69
C PRO A 297 -4.11 -28.79 14.26
N ALA A 298 -2.83 -28.70 13.94
CA ALA A 298 -2.29 -29.47 12.85
C ALA A 298 -2.61 -30.93 13.20
N SER A 299 -3.57 -31.55 12.49
CA SER A 299 -3.86 -32.96 12.66
C SER A 299 -2.56 -33.73 12.46
N PRO A 300 -2.02 -34.41 13.48
CA PRO A 300 -0.96 -35.35 13.26
C PRO A 300 -1.65 -36.64 12.79
N TYR A 301 -1.63 -36.85 11.46
CA TYR A 301 -2.08 -38.05 10.72
C TYR A 301 -3.59 -38.19 10.38
N GLY A 302 -3.86 -38.70 9.16
CA GLY A 302 -5.14 -39.33 8.79
C GLY A 302 -5.52 -39.31 7.31
N THR A 303 -4.82 -40.12 6.48
CA THR A 303 -5.11 -40.60 5.10
C THR A 303 -5.40 -39.60 3.97
#